data_AF-A0A928J0A2-F1
#
_entry.id   AF-A0A928J0A2-F1
#
_cell.length_a   1.000
_cell.length_b   1.000
_cell.length_c   1.000
_cell.angle_alpha   90.00
_cell.angle_beta   90.00
_cell.angle_gamma   90.00
#
_symmetry.space_group_name_H-M   'P 1'
#
loop_
_entity.id
_entity.type
_entity.pdbx_description
1 polymer ?
#
loop_
_entity_poly.entity_id
_entity_poly.type
_entity_poly.pdbx_seq_one_letter_code
_entity_poly.pdbx_strand_id
1 'polypeptide(L)'
;MKKLVIFLFLLAFCLSGCKDKEVISCPADESEKIAVKGNTEKTLTVVENSVTRLGENVSFEISKTDADIISQVISEGTFTENAPDCINDYQINLGGHLYYYHTSCGTFTKVELHKDPPYSRIEPENKNQYIKLNEENKEKVNGILENYFGEVVELCHGLKKLQQ
;
A
#
# COMPACT_ATOMS: atom_id res chain seq x y z
N MET A 1 -24.22 1.56 60.61
CA MET A 1 -24.46 0.48 59.63
C MET A 1 -23.14 0.19 58.92
N LYS A 2 -22.73 -1.07 58.90
CA LYS A 2 -21.46 -1.56 58.33
C LYS A 2 -21.47 -1.47 56.80
N LYS A 3 -20.31 -1.14 56.21
CA LYS A 3 -19.75 -1.42 54.85
C LYS A 3 -18.85 -0.23 54.46
N LEU A 4 -17.68 -0.35 53.85
CA LEU A 4 -16.92 -1.46 53.27
C LEU A 4 -15.55 -0.85 52.84
N VAL A 5 -14.44 -1.47 53.26
CA VAL A 5 -13.19 -1.80 52.52
C VAL A 5 -12.57 -0.74 51.58
N ILE A 6 -11.24 -0.51 51.68
CA ILE A 6 -10.22 -0.84 50.64
C ILE A 6 -8.82 -0.27 51.00
N PHE A 7 -7.87 -1.21 51.12
CA PHE A 7 -6.41 -1.23 50.85
C PHE A 7 -5.72 0.12 50.56
N LEU A 8 -4.65 0.56 51.24
CA LEU A 8 -3.36 -0.09 51.59
C LEU A 8 -2.57 -0.60 50.38
N PHE A 9 -1.78 0.25 49.73
CA PHE A 9 -0.31 0.31 49.88
C PHE A 9 0.34 1.24 48.84
N LEU A 10 1.20 2.12 49.36
CA LEU A 10 2.23 2.86 48.64
C LEU A 10 3.34 1.93 48.12
N LEU A 11 4.02 2.37 47.06
CA LEU A 11 5.36 2.02 46.54
C LEU A 11 5.23 1.74 45.02
N ALA A 12 6.05 2.24 44.12
CA ALA A 12 7.13 3.20 44.15
C ALA A 12 7.34 3.68 42.70
N PHE A 13 7.96 4.85 42.55
CA PHE A 13 8.43 5.43 41.29
C PHE A 13 9.11 4.43 40.36
N CYS A 14 8.84 4.51 39.05
CA CYS A 14 9.91 4.69 38.07
C CYS A 14 9.39 5.30 36.75
N LEU A 15 10.10 6.37 36.38
CA LEU A 15 10.09 7.13 35.15
C LEU A 15 10.08 6.26 33.88
N SER A 16 9.24 6.62 32.90
CA SER A 16 9.65 7.02 31.53
C SER A 16 8.58 6.68 30.48
N GLY A 17 8.01 7.71 29.85
CA GLY A 17 7.62 7.73 28.44
C GLY A 17 6.47 6.83 27.98
N CYS A 18 5.25 7.33 28.07
CA CYS A 18 4.14 6.89 27.21
C CYS A 18 4.45 7.23 25.75
N LYS A 19 4.38 6.22 24.86
CA LYS A 19 3.87 6.41 23.50
C LYS A 19 2.89 5.29 23.23
N ASP A 20 1.65 5.71 23.07
CA ASP A 20 0.47 4.89 22.89
C ASP A 20 0.59 4.06 21.59
N LYS A 21 0.59 2.73 21.74
CA LYS A 21 0.11 1.84 20.68
C LYS A 21 -1.41 1.84 20.79
N GLU A 22 -2.05 2.74 20.06
CA GLU A 22 -3.50 2.74 19.96
C GLU A 22 -3.95 1.73 18.91
N VAL A 23 -4.88 0.92 19.37
CA VAL A 23 -5.56 -0.19 18.71
C VAL A 23 -6.50 0.38 17.65
N ILE A 24 -6.33 0.05 16.37
CA ILE A 24 -7.38 0.29 15.38
C ILE A 24 -8.28 -0.95 15.34
N SER A 25 -9.38 -0.83 16.08
CA SER A 25 -10.60 -1.61 15.93
C SER A 25 -11.26 -1.28 14.59
N CYS A 26 -11.70 -2.28 13.84
CA CYS A 26 -12.72 -2.10 12.81
C CYS A 26 -14.05 -1.70 13.48
N PRO A 27 -14.79 -0.74 12.90
CA PRO A 27 -16.23 -0.91 12.84
C PRO A 27 -16.79 -0.66 11.43
N ALA A 28 -17.81 -1.46 11.14
CA ALA A 28 -18.71 -1.27 10.03
C ALA A 28 -19.60 -0.02 10.24
N ASP A 29 -19.91 0.60 9.11
CA ASP A 29 -21.12 1.33 8.75
C ASP A 29 -21.39 2.77 9.25
N GLU A 30 -21.85 3.55 8.26
CA GLU A 30 -22.67 4.77 8.25
C GLU A 30 -22.26 6.06 8.99
N SER A 31 -21.90 7.03 8.15
CA SER A 31 -22.05 8.50 8.22
C SER A 31 -22.30 9.19 9.57
N GLU A 32 -21.41 10.11 9.96
CA GLU A 32 -21.79 11.51 10.21
C GLU A 32 -20.58 12.47 10.28
N LYS A 33 -20.84 13.72 9.86
CA LYS A 33 -19.94 14.89 9.83
C LYS A 33 -19.11 15.08 11.10
N ILE A 34 -17.81 15.37 10.92
CA ILE A 34 -17.03 16.13 11.90
C ILE A 34 -16.46 17.37 11.21
N ALA A 35 -16.95 18.53 11.67
CA ALA A 35 -16.43 19.83 11.29
C ALA A 35 -15.03 20.02 11.90
N VAL A 36 -14.00 20.13 11.06
CA VAL A 36 -12.65 20.47 11.50
C VAL A 36 -12.44 21.97 11.33
N LYS A 37 -12.48 22.70 12.43
CA LYS A 37 -11.96 24.06 12.53
C LYS A 37 -10.55 23.97 13.13
N GLY A 38 -9.55 24.18 12.30
CA GLY A 38 -8.15 24.23 12.74
C GLY A 38 -7.22 24.20 11.55
N ASN A 39 -6.55 25.32 11.28
CA ASN A 39 -5.53 25.39 10.25
C ASN A 39 -4.44 24.37 10.56
N THR A 40 -4.04 23.61 9.56
CA THR A 40 -2.74 22.95 9.50
C THR A 40 -2.46 22.89 8.03
N GLU A 41 -1.45 23.64 7.61
CA GLU A 41 -0.86 23.53 6.29
C GLU A 41 -0.44 22.06 6.14
N LYS A 42 -1.30 21.27 5.49
CA LYS A 42 -1.06 19.88 5.19
C LYS A 42 0.00 19.89 4.09
N THR A 43 1.27 19.87 4.50
CA THR A 43 2.39 19.63 3.61
C THR A 43 2.11 18.30 2.92
N LEU A 44 1.65 18.38 1.67
CA LEU A 44 1.35 17.23 0.85
C LEU A 44 2.70 16.59 0.52
N THR A 45 3.15 15.64 1.34
CA THR A 45 4.31 14.82 1.02
C THR A 45 3.95 14.05 -0.25
N VAL A 46 4.46 14.51 -1.39
CA VAL A 46 4.36 13.79 -2.65
C VAL A 46 5.13 12.49 -2.44
N VAL A 47 4.41 11.38 -2.29
CA VAL A 47 5.03 10.06 -2.20
C VAL A 47 5.61 9.75 -3.57
N GLU A 48 6.94 9.75 -3.63
CA GLU A 48 7.69 9.58 -4.88
C GLU A 48 7.59 8.14 -5.41
N ASN A 49 7.62 7.17 -4.49
CA ASN A 49 7.52 5.74 -4.81
C ASN A 49 6.37 5.10 -4.02
N SER A 50 5.36 4.58 -4.72
CA SER A 50 4.21 3.96 -4.08
C SER A 50 3.64 2.81 -4.90
N VAL A 51 2.95 1.90 -4.22
CA VAL A 51 2.16 0.84 -4.84
C VAL A 51 0.74 0.85 -4.30
N THR A 52 -0.23 0.66 -5.18
CA THR A 52 -1.65 0.50 -4.88
C THR A 52 -2.13 -0.76 -5.55
N ARG A 53 -2.82 -1.65 -4.82
CA ARG A 53 -3.52 -2.77 -5.45
C ARG A 53 -4.83 -2.27 -6.05
N LEU A 54 -5.05 -2.56 -7.33
CA LEU A 54 -6.25 -2.15 -8.04
C LEU A 54 -7.47 -2.87 -7.45
N GLY A 55 -8.53 -2.10 -7.19
CA GLY A 55 -9.72 -2.59 -6.49
C GLY A 55 -9.67 -2.45 -4.96
N GLU A 56 -8.52 -2.12 -4.38
CA GLU A 56 -8.39 -1.78 -2.96
C GLU A 56 -8.13 -0.28 -2.79
N ASN A 57 -8.58 0.30 -1.67
CA ASN A 57 -8.34 1.71 -1.34
C ASN A 57 -7.06 1.91 -0.49
N VAL A 58 -6.11 0.98 -0.62
CA VAL A 58 -4.88 0.95 0.19
C VAL A 58 -3.67 1.14 -0.72
N SER A 59 -2.79 2.06 -0.32
CA SER A 59 -1.54 2.36 -1.00
C SER A 59 -0.41 2.34 0.03
N PHE A 60 0.74 1.79 -0.37
CA PHE A 60 1.94 1.72 0.46
C PHE A 60 3.08 2.48 -0.21
N GLU A 61 3.91 3.14 0.60
CA GLU A 61 5.18 3.69 0.17
C GLU A 61 6.18 2.55 -0.06
N ILE A 62 6.84 2.54 -1.22
CA ILE A 62 7.85 1.54 -1.57
C ILE A 62 9.21 2.03 -1.10
N SER A 63 10.00 1.15 -0.49
CA SER A 63 11.38 1.46 -0.12
C SER A 63 12.21 1.86 -1.35
N LYS A 64 13.19 2.75 -1.19
CA LYS A 64 14.07 3.16 -2.30
C LYS A 64 14.76 1.95 -2.95
N THR A 65 15.24 1.00 -2.15
CA THR A 65 15.89 -0.21 -2.64
C THR A 65 14.96 -1.04 -3.53
N ASP A 66 13.72 -1.24 -3.11
CA ASP A 66 12.75 -2.00 -3.90
C ASP A 66 12.33 -1.25 -5.17
N ALA A 67 12.16 0.07 -5.07
CA ALA A 67 11.87 0.92 -6.23
C ALA A 67 13.02 0.88 -7.26
N ASP A 68 14.28 0.90 -6.82
CA ASP A 68 15.46 0.78 -7.67
C ASP A 68 15.50 -0.60 -8.37
N ILE A 69 15.17 -1.67 -7.64
CA ILE A 69 15.08 -3.02 -8.22
C ILE A 69 13.98 -3.10 -9.28
N ILE A 70 12.78 -2.62 -9.00
CA ILE A 70 11.66 -2.65 -9.95
C ILE A 70 12.02 -1.81 -11.18
N SER A 71 12.62 -0.63 -10.99
CA SER A 71 13.06 0.23 -12.09
C SER A 71 14.10 -0.45 -12.97
N GLN A 72 15.07 -1.15 -12.37
CA GLN A 72 16.04 -1.96 -13.11
C GLN A 72 15.35 -3.06 -13.92
N VAL A 73 14.43 -3.80 -13.32
CA VAL A 73 13.67 -4.87 -13.98
C VAL A 73 12.87 -4.34 -15.17
N ILE A 74 12.24 -3.17 -15.04
CA ILE A 74 11.53 -2.50 -16.14
C ILE A 74 12.50 -2.17 -17.28
N SER A 75 13.70 -1.67 -16.97
CA SER A 75 14.70 -1.31 -17.97
C SER A 75 15.28 -2.50 -18.74
N GLU A 76 15.31 -3.68 -18.11
CA GLU A 76 15.76 -4.95 -18.69
C GLU A 76 14.63 -5.69 -19.44
N GLY A 77 13.38 -5.27 -19.26
CA GLY A 77 12.21 -5.90 -19.84
C GLY A 77 12.16 -5.77 -21.37
N THR A 78 11.45 -6.69 -22.01
CA THR A 78 11.29 -6.68 -23.47
C THR A 78 10.04 -5.90 -23.86
N PHE A 79 10.21 -4.89 -24.72
CA PHE A 79 9.08 -4.19 -25.32
C PHE A 79 8.36 -5.11 -26.31
N THR A 80 7.05 -5.26 -26.12
CA THR A 80 6.18 -6.02 -27.00
C THR A 80 4.95 -5.21 -27.38
N GLU A 81 4.52 -5.38 -28.62
CA GLU A 81 3.24 -4.91 -29.10
C GLU A 81 2.16 -5.96 -28.79
N ASN A 82 0.92 -5.52 -28.58
CA ASN A 82 -0.27 -6.37 -28.41
C ASN A 82 -0.17 -7.36 -27.24
N ALA A 83 -0.18 -6.86 -25.99
CA ALA A 83 -0.30 -7.76 -24.85
C ALA A 83 -1.63 -8.52 -24.86
N PRO A 84 -1.64 -9.73 -24.27
CA PRO A 84 -2.88 -10.36 -23.86
C PRO A 84 -3.73 -9.40 -23.02
N ASP A 85 -5.06 -9.50 -23.15
CA ASP A 85 -6.04 -8.77 -22.35
C ASP A 85 -5.99 -9.28 -20.89
N CYS A 86 -4.92 -8.91 -20.19
CA CYS A 86 -4.72 -9.21 -18.78
C CYS A 86 -5.22 -8.03 -17.95
N ILE A 87 -6.08 -8.30 -16.98
CA ILE A 87 -6.53 -7.31 -16.00
C ILE A 87 -5.34 -6.96 -15.10
N ASN A 88 -5.00 -5.68 -14.96
CA ASN A 88 -3.89 -5.27 -14.10
C ASN A 88 -4.22 -5.45 -12.62
N ASP A 89 -3.23 -5.82 -11.81
CA ASP A 89 -3.37 -6.04 -10.37
C ASP A 89 -2.91 -4.83 -9.55
N TYR A 90 -1.89 -4.12 -10.01
CA TYR A 90 -1.24 -3.04 -9.26
C TYR A 90 -1.05 -1.78 -10.10
N GLN A 91 -1.17 -0.62 -9.45
CA GLN A 91 -0.63 0.65 -9.93
C GLN A 91 0.62 0.97 -9.11
N ILE A 92 1.73 1.22 -9.80
CA ILE A 92 3.04 1.50 -9.20
C ILE A 92 3.51 2.88 -9.66
N ASN A 93 3.84 3.75 -8.71
CA ASN A 93 4.54 5.00 -8.95
C ASN A 93 6.03 4.81 -8.62
N LEU A 94 6.91 5.10 -9.58
CA LEU A 94 8.36 5.06 -9.41
C LEU A 94 8.93 6.39 -9.89
N GLY A 95 9.37 7.25 -8.96
CA GLY A 95 9.95 8.55 -9.31
C GLY A 95 9.01 9.46 -10.11
N GLY A 96 7.69 9.34 -9.92
CA GLY A 96 6.68 10.08 -10.69
C GLY A 96 6.25 9.41 -12.00
N HIS A 97 6.83 8.27 -12.37
CA HIS A 97 6.37 7.45 -13.49
C HIS A 97 5.34 6.43 -13.00
N LEU A 98 4.16 6.46 -13.61
CA LEU A 98 3.09 5.52 -13.28
C LEU A 98 3.13 4.30 -14.19
N TYR A 99 2.97 3.13 -13.59
CA TYR A 99 2.90 1.86 -14.27
C TYR A 99 1.71 1.06 -13.76
N TYR A 100 1.01 0.38 -14.66
CA TYR A 100 0.17 -0.75 -14.29
C TYR A 100 0.96 -2.05 -14.42
N TYR A 101 0.78 -2.95 -13.47
CA TYR A 101 1.44 -4.25 -13.43
C TYR A 101 0.43 -5.38 -13.27
N HIS A 102 0.62 -6.46 -14.02
CA HIS A 102 -0.13 -7.70 -13.86
C HIS A 102 0.81 -8.82 -13.44
N THR A 103 0.54 -9.42 -12.28
CA THR A 103 1.39 -10.41 -11.59
C THR A 103 1.54 -11.71 -12.36
N SER A 104 0.44 -12.20 -12.93
CA SER A 104 0.40 -13.50 -13.60
C SER A 104 1.09 -13.43 -14.97
N CYS A 105 0.84 -12.35 -15.72
CA CYS A 105 1.48 -12.10 -17.02
C CYS A 105 2.89 -11.51 -16.86
N GLY A 106 3.28 -10.91 -15.73
CA GLY A 106 4.58 -10.24 -15.57
C GLY A 106 4.76 -9.13 -16.59
N THR A 107 3.75 -8.27 -16.73
CA THR A 107 3.72 -7.21 -17.74
C THR A 107 3.51 -5.86 -17.10
N PHE A 108 4.33 -4.89 -17.50
CA PHE A 108 4.15 -3.48 -17.16
C PHE A 108 3.56 -2.68 -18.33
N THR A 109 2.65 -1.77 -18.00
CA THR A 109 2.14 -0.75 -18.92
C THR A 109 2.46 0.61 -18.33
N LYS A 110 3.27 1.44 -19.01
CA LYS A 110 3.49 2.82 -18.58
C LYS A 110 2.27 3.67 -18.90
N VAL A 111 1.82 4.44 -17.92
CA VAL A 111 0.62 5.27 -18.02
C VAL A 111 0.93 6.72 -17.65
N GLU A 112 0.20 7.62 -18.27
CA GLU A 112 0.26 9.06 -18.01
C GLU A 112 -1.04 9.54 -17.38
N LEU A 113 -0.90 10.48 -16.44
CA LEU A 113 -2.04 11.19 -15.86
C LEU A 113 -2.31 12.45 -16.69
N HIS A 114 -3.33 12.39 -17.54
CA HIS A 114 -3.82 13.56 -18.27
C HIS A 114 -4.79 14.35 -17.37
N LYS A 115 -4.44 15.60 -17.10
CA LYS A 115 -5.25 16.53 -16.29
C LYS A 115 -5.96 17.49 -17.25
N ASP A 116 -7.15 17.10 -17.71
CA ASP A 116 -8.01 17.90 -18.59
C ASP A 116 -9.27 18.35 -17.83
N PRO A 117 -9.25 19.53 -17.17
CA PRO A 117 -10.37 19.97 -16.33
C PRO A 117 -11.71 19.93 -17.09
N PRO A 118 -12.80 19.45 -16.47
CA PRO A 118 -12.95 19.12 -15.05
C PRO A 118 -12.56 17.68 -14.70
N TYR A 119 -11.99 16.91 -15.63
CA TYR A 119 -11.69 15.50 -15.43
C TYR A 119 -10.18 15.23 -15.40
N SER A 120 -9.80 14.09 -14.85
CA SER A 120 -8.45 13.57 -15.00
C SER A 120 -8.59 12.11 -15.42
N ARG A 121 -7.76 11.68 -16.36
CA ARG A 121 -7.78 10.32 -16.90
C ARG A 121 -6.37 9.77 -16.90
N ILE A 122 -6.27 8.49 -16.58
CA ILE A 122 -5.01 7.74 -16.70
C ILE A 122 -5.09 6.96 -18.00
N GLU A 123 -4.13 7.17 -18.89
CA GLU A 123 -4.05 6.46 -20.17
C GLU A 123 -2.69 5.81 -20.36
N PRO A 124 -2.60 4.70 -21.10
CA PRO A 124 -1.32 4.20 -21.59
C PRO A 124 -0.59 5.28 -22.38
N GLU A 125 0.68 5.50 -22.06
CA GLU A 125 1.56 6.43 -22.81
C GLU A 125 1.62 6.03 -24.29
N ASN A 126 1.69 4.72 -24.54
CA ASN A 126 1.67 4.14 -25.87
C ASN A 126 0.61 3.04 -25.94
N LYS A 127 -0.37 3.21 -26.82
CA LYS A 127 -1.44 2.22 -27.02
C LYS A 127 -0.82 0.91 -27.52
N ASN A 128 -1.19 -0.19 -26.87
CA ASN A 128 -0.74 -1.56 -27.17
C ASN A 128 0.75 -1.85 -26.95
N GLN A 129 1.47 -1.01 -26.20
CA GLN A 129 2.88 -1.26 -25.85
C GLN A 129 3.03 -1.64 -24.39
N TYR A 130 3.79 -2.73 -24.17
CA TYR A 130 3.98 -3.32 -22.86
C TYR A 130 5.41 -3.74 -22.67
N ILE A 131 5.85 -3.79 -21.41
CA ILE A 131 7.16 -4.30 -21.02
C ILE A 131 6.92 -5.68 -20.41
N LYS A 132 7.32 -6.72 -21.14
CA LYS A 132 7.21 -8.11 -20.72
C LYS A 132 8.47 -8.50 -19.95
N LEU A 133 8.29 -9.03 -18.75
CA LEU A 133 9.36 -9.59 -17.95
C LEU A 133 9.63 -11.04 -18.34
N ASN A 134 10.87 -11.49 -18.13
CA ASN A 134 11.17 -12.92 -18.05
C ASN A 134 10.65 -13.48 -16.70
N GLU A 135 10.66 -14.79 -16.55
CA GLU A 135 10.11 -15.45 -15.36
C GLU A 135 10.87 -15.08 -14.07
N GLU A 136 12.20 -14.97 -14.12
CA GLU A 136 13.03 -14.57 -12.97
C GLU A 136 12.68 -13.17 -12.47
N ASN A 137 12.61 -12.19 -13.38
CA ASN A 137 12.27 -10.81 -13.07
C ASN A 137 10.81 -10.66 -12.63
N LYS A 138 9.89 -11.47 -13.18
CA LYS A 138 8.50 -11.54 -12.72
C LYS A 138 8.42 -12.03 -11.28
N GLU A 139 9.10 -13.13 -10.95
CA GLU A 139 9.14 -13.67 -9.58
C GLU A 139 9.74 -12.65 -8.60
N LYS A 140 10.81 -11.95 -9.02
CA LYS A 140 11.45 -10.90 -8.22
C LYS A 140 10.49 -9.76 -7.89
N VAL A 141 9.77 -9.22 -8.89
CA VAL A 141 8.78 -8.16 -8.68
C VAL A 141 7.63 -8.66 -7.81
N ASN A 142 7.11 -9.86 -8.07
CA ASN A 142 6.01 -10.42 -7.29
C ASN A 142 6.40 -10.59 -5.81
N GLY A 143 7.58 -11.13 -5.52
CA GLY A 143 8.09 -11.28 -4.15
C GLY A 143 8.28 -9.94 -3.43
N ILE A 144 8.69 -8.88 -4.14
CA ILE A 144 8.72 -7.53 -3.56
C ILE A 144 7.30 -7.08 -3.20
N LEU A 145 6.33 -7.23 -4.10
CA LEU A 145 4.95 -6.80 -3.89
C LEU A 145 4.26 -7.57 -2.75
N GLU A 146 4.61 -8.84 -2.56
CA GLU A 146 4.15 -9.64 -1.41
C GLU A 146 4.61 -9.06 -0.07
N ASN A 147 5.73 -8.35 0.02
CA ASN A 147 6.12 -7.69 1.27
C ASN A 147 5.19 -6.55 1.67
N TYR A 148 4.48 -5.96 0.70
CA TYR A 148 3.57 -4.84 0.92
C TYR A 148 2.11 -5.28 1.11
N PHE A 149 1.72 -6.42 0.51
CA PHE A 149 0.32 -6.89 0.55
C PHE A 149 0.15 -8.34 1.02
N GLY A 150 1.23 -9.05 1.34
CA GLY A 150 1.23 -10.45 1.79
C GLY A 150 0.87 -10.60 3.27
N GLU A 151 1.10 -9.57 4.10
CA GLU A 151 0.73 -9.58 5.52
C GLU A 151 -0.75 -9.21 5.78
N VAL A 152 -1.67 -9.82 5.05
CA VAL A 152 -3.07 -9.97 5.52
C VAL A 152 -3.43 -11.44 5.81
N VAL A 153 -2.58 -12.40 5.42
CA VAL A 153 -2.88 -13.84 5.58
C VAL A 153 -2.32 -14.44 6.87
N GLU A 154 -1.15 -14.01 7.36
CA GLU A 154 -0.52 -14.68 8.53
C GLU A 154 -1.08 -14.25 9.89
N LEU A 155 -1.64 -13.04 10.03
CA LEU A 155 -2.34 -12.63 11.25
C LEU A 155 -3.67 -13.38 11.45
N CYS A 156 -4.29 -13.89 10.36
CA CYS A 156 -5.53 -14.67 10.44
C CYS A 156 -5.30 -16.15 10.80
N HIS A 157 -4.14 -16.72 10.43
CA HIS A 157 -3.82 -18.12 10.77
C HIS A 157 -3.18 -18.30 12.14
N GLY A 158 -2.46 -17.30 12.67
CA GLY A 158 -1.90 -17.34 14.02
C GLY A 158 -2.96 -17.34 15.13
N LEU A 159 -4.10 -16.68 14.91
CA LEU A 159 -5.19 -16.62 15.91
C LEU A 159 -6.05 -17.89 15.98
N LYS A 160 -6.05 -18.75 14.95
CA LYS A 160 -6.79 -20.03 14.99
C LYS A 160 -6.10 -21.12 15.82
N LYS A 161 -4.80 -21.00 16.12
CA LYS A 161 -4.06 -22.01 16.89
C LYS A 161 -4.06 -21.79 18.42
N LEU A 162 -4.59 -20.68 18.90
CA LEU A 162 -4.67 -20.37 20.34
C LEU A 162 -6.09 -20.52 20.92
N GLN A 163 -7.02 -21.09 20.16
CA GLN A 163 -8.37 -21.47 20.64
C GLN A 163 -8.65 -22.98 20.53
N GLN A 164 -7.61 -23.82 20.51
CA GLN A 164 -7.73 -25.27 20.69
C GLN A 164 -6.99 -25.71 21.95
#